data_AF-Q1PWT7-F1
#
_entry.id   AF-Q1PWT7-F1
#
_cell.length_a   1.000
_cell.length_b   1.000
_cell.length_c   1.000
_cell.angle_alpha   90.00
_cell.angle_beta   90.00
_cell.angle_gamma   90.00
#
_symmetry.space_group_name_H-M   'P 1'
#
loop_
_entity.id
_entity.type
_entity.pdbx_description
1 polymer ?
#
loop_
_entity_poly.entity_id
_entity_poly.type
_entity_poly.pdbx_seq_one_letter_code
_entity_poly.pdbx_strand_id
1 'polypeptide(L)'
;MNKLMELYRDRIVGAISGLDRIRFRGTLRWLASERGMGTFMNQARILLKDFSGWVNGLTAQVRDSCESRAKDLGIEVRYLMSSGVDKEKLARQIAADKRITEGSICLLSVVEPCIAPMVKGNKASKKLELVMAPRKCVFVYHLNPANKAKPCCRNRIEMVGFPRYSAVY
;
A
#
# COMPACT_ATOMS: atom_id res chain seq x y z
N MET A 1 31.56 -5.58 -12.42
CA MET A 1 31.88 -5.20 -11.04
C MET A 1 33.34 -5.57 -10.68
N ASN A 2 33.79 -6.80 -10.92
CA ASN A 2 35.12 -7.28 -10.49
C ASN A 2 36.32 -6.49 -11.05
N LYS A 3 36.27 -6.10 -12.34
CA LYS A 3 37.37 -5.33 -12.97
C LYS A 3 37.66 -3.97 -12.32
N LEU A 4 36.64 -3.29 -11.81
CA LEU A 4 36.80 -1.97 -11.18
C LEU A 4 37.45 -2.08 -9.80
N MET A 5 37.11 -3.15 -9.06
CA MET A 5 37.68 -3.45 -7.75
C MET A 5 39.15 -3.89 -7.86
N GLU A 6 39.53 -4.55 -8.95
CA GLU A 6 40.93 -4.90 -9.23
C GLU A 6 41.77 -3.67 -9.59
N LEU A 7 41.25 -2.78 -10.45
CA LEU A 7 41.99 -1.61 -10.94
C LEU A 7 42.27 -0.53 -9.89
N TYR A 8 41.44 -0.43 -8.84
CA TYR A 8 41.50 0.68 -7.89
C TYR A 8 41.59 0.24 -6.42
N ARG A 9 42.03 -1.00 -6.17
CA ARG A 9 42.11 -1.61 -4.83
C ARG A 9 42.76 -0.70 -3.78
N ASP A 10 43.83 -0.02 -4.14
CA ASP A 10 44.64 0.78 -3.20
C ASP A 10 44.05 2.17 -2.92
N ARG A 11 42.98 2.54 -3.63
CA ARG A 11 42.26 3.83 -3.48
C ARG A 11 40.83 3.67 -2.95
N ILE A 12 40.38 2.43 -2.76
CA ILE A 12 39.04 2.13 -2.25
C ILE A 12 39.12 1.88 -0.75
N VAL A 13 38.61 2.83 0.05
CA VAL A 13 38.55 2.72 1.52
C VAL A 13 37.43 1.78 1.99
N GLY A 14 36.44 1.53 1.13
CA GLY A 14 35.37 0.57 1.38
C GLY A 14 34.37 0.51 0.22
N ALA A 15 33.63 -0.60 0.12
CA ALA A 15 32.55 -0.76 -0.85
C ALA A 15 31.23 -0.94 -0.09
N ILE A 16 30.27 -0.04 -0.30
CA ILE A 16 28.91 -0.19 0.22
C ILE A 16 28.07 -0.83 -0.88
N SER A 17 27.69 -2.09 -0.70
CA SER A 17 26.65 -2.73 -1.51
C SER A 17 25.32 -2.59 -0.78
N GLY A 18 24.38 -1.86 -1.37
CA GLY A 18 23.05 -1.67 -0.79
C GLY A 18 21.96 -1.92 -1.82
N LEU A 19 20.76 -2.28 -1.37
CA LEU A 19 19.54 -2.37 -2.15
C LEU A 19 18.84 -0.98 -2.14
N ASP A 20 18.94 -0.09 -3.15
CA ASP A 20 17.90 0.94 -3.35
C ASP A 20 16.60 0.17 -3.49
N ARG A 21 15.67 0.37 -2.60
CA ARG A 21 14.29 0.11 -2.95
C ARG A 21 13.76 1.43 -3.46
N ILE A 22 13.46 1.53 -4.74
CA ILE A 22 12.72 2.68 -5.25
C ILE A 22 11.26 2.47 -4.85
N ARG A 23 10.86 3.07 -3.74
CA ARG A 23 9.47 3.07 -3.29
C ARG A 23 8.78 4.30 -3.84
N PHE A 24 7.88 4.09 -4.80
CA PHE A 24 6.97 5.14 -5.21
C PHE A 24 5.85 5.26 -4.18
N ARG A 25 5.78 6.40 -3.49
CA ARG A 25 4.71 6.72 -2.56
C ARG A 25 3.96 7.94 -3.07
N GLY A 26 2.72 7.73 -3.50
CA GLY A 26 1.77 8.80 -3.78
C GLY A 26 0.82 8.98 -2.59
N THR A 27 0.67 10.21 -2.12
CA THR A 27 -0.44 10.59 -1.23
C THR A 27 -1.15 11.75 -1.89
N LEU A 28 -2.48 11.65 -2.05
CA LEU A 28 -3.32 12.80 -2.43
C LEU A 28 -3.38 13.77 -1.24
N ARG A 29 -2.33 14.59 -1.09
CA ARG A 29 -2.09 15.44 0.10
C ARG A 29 -3.28 16.33 0.43
N TRP A 30 -3.98 16.83 -0.58
CA TRP A 30 -5.18 17.64 -0.39
C TRP A 30 -6.28 16.89 0.37
N LEU A 31 -6.52 15.62 0.04
CA LEU A 31 -7.51 14.78 0.71
C LEU A 31 -7.04 14.22 2.06
N ALA A 32 -5.73 14.30 2.35
CA ALA A 32 -5.13 13.81 3.60
C ALA A 32 -5.25 14.83 4.76
N SER A 33 -6.36 15.57 4.83
CA SER A 33 -6.66 16.53 5.89
C SER A 33 -8.17 16.62 6.10
N GLU A 34 -8.61 16.99 7.31
CA GLU A 34 -10.03 17.20 7.62
C GLU A 34 -10.65 18.26 6.70
N ARG A 35 -9.96 19.39 6.56
CA ARG A 35 -10.41 20.50 5.71
C ARG A 35 -10.53 20.10 4.25
N GLY A 36 -9.51 19.45 3.70
CA GLY A 36 -9.51 19.08 2.28
C GLY A 36 -10.50 17.98 1.97
N MET A 37 -10.61 16.96 2.82
CA MET A 37 -11.64 15.93 2.68
C MET A 37 -13.05 16.53 2.84
N GLY A 38 -13.27 17.42 3.80
CA GLY A 38 -14.55 18.13 3.96
C GLY A 38 -14.90 18.99 2.75
N THR A 39 -13.91 19.68 2.17
CA THR A 39 -14.09 20.48 0.95
C THR A 39 -14.47 19.59 -0.24
N PHE A 40 -13.76 18.47 -0.43
CA PHE A 40 -14.05 17.50 -1.46
C PHE A 40 -15.47 16.93 -1.32
N MET A 41 -15.85 16.47 -0.13
CA MET A 41 -17.17 15.90 0.13
C MET A 41 -18.28 16.91 -0.18
N ASN A 42 -18.10 18.17 0.21
CA ASN A 42 -19.07 19.23 -0.08
C ASN A 42 -19.24 19.45 -1.59
N GLN A 43 -18.13 19.52 -2.33
CA GLN A 43 -18.16 19.66 -3.80
C GLN A 43 -18.78 18.44 -4.48
N ALA A 44 -18.47 17.24 -4.00
CA ALA A 44 -19.02 15.97 -4.48
C ALA A 44 -20.44 15.68 -3.98
N ARG A 45 -21.05 16.59 -3.19
CA ARG A 45 -22.40 16.45 -2.61
C ARG A 45 -22.59 15.17 -1.78
N ILE A 46 -21.53 14.72 -1.11
CA ILE A 46 -21.56 13.55 -0.22
C ILE A 46 -21.90 14.01 1.19
N LEU A 47 -23.03 13.56 1.74
CA LEU A 47 -23.44 13.88 3.10
C LEU A 47 -22.59 13.08 4.12
N LEU A 48 -22.37 13.67 5.30
CA LEU A 48 -21.60 13.01 6.37
C LEU A 48 -22.20 11.67 6.81
N LYS A 49 -23.54 11.53 6.78
CA LYS A 49 -24.23 10.27 7.10
C LYS A 49 -23.96 9.16 6.08
N ASP A 50 -23.72 9.52 4.82
CA ASP A 50 -23.52 8.59 3.70
C ASP A 50 -22.03 8.31 3.47
N PHE A 51 -21.15 9.02 4.20
CA PHE A 51 -19.71 8.95 4.06
C PHE A 51 -19.18 7.51 4.08
N SER A 52 -19.56 6.73 5.10
CA SER A 52 -19.11 5.33 5.28
C SER A 52 -19.54 4.42 4.13
N GLY A 53 -20.73 4.62 3.56
CA GLY A 53 -21.19 3.86 2.40
C GLY A 53 -20.36 4.17 1.16
N TRP A 54 -20.19 5.46 0.87
CA TRP A 54 -19.44 5.94 -0.30
C TRP A 54 -18.00 5.40 -0.34
N VAL A 55 -17.26 5.62 0.74
CA VAL A 55 -15.87 5.17 0.86
C VAL A 55 -15.69 3.65 0.86
N ASN A 56 -16.65 2.88 1.39
CA ASN A 56 -16.60 1.42 1.32
C ASN A 56 -16.79 0.96 -0.13
N GLY A 57 -17.70 1.59 -0.87
CA GLY A 57 -17.86 1.37 -2.30
C GLY A 57 -16.59 1.71 -3.09
N LEU A 58 -15.96 2.85 -2.79
CA LEU A 58 -14.69 3.24 -3.41
C LEU A 58 -13.57 2.24 -3.09
N THR A 59 -13.49 1.80 -1.83
CA THR A 59 -12.51 0.80 -1.39
C THR A 59 -12.72 -0.54 -2.10
N ALA A 60 -13.97 -0.98 -2.25
CA ALA A 60 -14.30 -2.20 -2.98
C ALA A 60 -13.86 -2.10 -4.45
N GLN A 61 -14.23 -1.00 -5.14
CA GLN A 61 -13.85 -0.78 -6.53
C GLN A 61 -12.33 -0.87 -6.76
N VAL A 62 -11.53 -0.25 -5.89
CA VAL A 62 -10.08 -0.32 -6.08
C VAL A 62 -9.52 -1.70 -5.74
N ARG A 63 -10.06 -2.38 -4.72
CA ARG A 63 -9.69 -3.76 -4.42
C ARG A 63 -10.00 -4.69 -5.59
N ASP A 64 -11.19 -4.59 -6.17
CA ASP A 64 -11.62 -5.38 -7.31
C ASP A 64 -10.71 -5.13 -8.52
N SER A 65 -10.30 -3.87 -8.75
CA SER A 65 -9.33 -3.53 -9.79
C SER A 65 -7.95 -4.16 -9.54
N CYS A 66 -7.44 -4.12 -8.31
CA CYS A 66 -6.19 -4.78 -7.95
C CYS A 66 -6.27 -6.31 -8.08
N GLU A 67 -7.37 -6.92 -7.62
CA GLU A 67 -7.60 -8.36 -7.67
C GLU A 67 -7.77 -8.84 -9.12
N SER A 68 -8.49 -8.08 -9.96
CA SER A 68 -8.58 -8.33 -11.41
C SER A 68 -7.22 -8.27 -12.07
N ARG A 69 -6.40 -7.25 -11.75
CA ARG A 69 -5.05 -7.14 -12.29
C ARG A 69 -4.16 -8.31 -11.87
N ALA A 70 -4.28 -8.79 -10.64
CA ALA A 70 -3.56 -9.97 -10.18
C ALA A 70 -4.02 -11.24 -10.92
N LYS A 71 -5.32 -11.39 -11.17
CA LYS A 71 -5.88 -12.48 -11.97
C LYS A 71 -5.33 -12.46 -13.40
N ASP A 72 -5.29 -11.30 -14.06
CA ASP A 72 -4.74 -11.15 -15.41
C ASP A 72 -3.25 -11.51 -15.48
N LEU A 73 -2.51 -11.24 -14.40
CA LEU A 73 -1.10 -11.60 -14.27
C LEU A 73 -0.88 -13.07 -13.85
N GLY A 74 -1.94 -13.81 -13.52
CA GLY A 74 -1.85 -15.18 -13.01
C GLY A 74 -1.14 -15.30 -11.67
N ILE A 75 -1.08 -14.23 -10.88
CA ILE A 75 -0.38 -14.21 -9.59
C ILE A 75 -1.33 -14.49 -8.43
N GLU A 76 -0.78 -15.03 -7.35
CA GLU A 76 -1.57 -15.36 -6.18
C GLU A 76 -2.04 -14.10 -5.44
N VAL A 77 -3.33 -14.07 -5.08
CA VAL A 77 -3.90 -13.11 -4.15
C VAL A 77 -4.04 -13.77 -2.78
N ARG A 78 -3.43 -13.19 -1.74
CA ARG A 78 -3.48 -13.73 -0.37
C ARG A 78 -3.85 -12.65 0.63
N TYR A 79 -4.92 -12.88 1.41
CA TYR A 79 -5.24 -12.05 2.56
C TYR A 79 -4.44 -12.49 3.79
N LEU A 80 -3.82 -11.54 4.50
CA LEU A 80 -3.05 -11.78 5.71
C LEU A 80 -3.86 -11.36 6.93
N MET A 81 -3.87 -12.22 7.96
CA MET A 81 -4.59 -11.97 9.21
C MET A 81 -3.88 -10.97 10.14
N SER A 82 -2.58 -10.73 9.93
CA SER A 82 -1.76 -9.86 10.77
C SER A 82 -0.89 -8.93 9.93
N SER A 83 -0.85 -7.66 10.32
CA SER A 83 0.08 -6.66 9.77
C SER A 83 1.54 -6.98 10.06
N GLY A 84 1.81 -7.70 11.16
CA GLY A 84 3.16 -8.06 11.60
C GLY A 84 3.84 -9.14 10.74
N VAL A 85 3.14 -9.73 9.77
CA VAL A 85 3.73 -10.67 8.82
C VAL A 85 4.78 -9.95 7.96
N ASP A 86 5.98 -10.52 7.89
CA ASP A 86 7.02 -10.07 6.95
C ASP A 86 6.62 -10.45 5.52
N LYS A 87 6.02 -9.47 4.85
CA LYS A 87 5.49 -9.56 3.48
C LYS A 87 6.58 -9.87 2.47
N GLU A 88 7.80 -9.39 2.69
CA GLU A 88 8.91 -9.63 1.78
C GLU A 88 9.41 -11.06 1.91
N LYS A 89 9.64 -11.52 3.15
CA LYS A 89 10.01 -12.91 3.40
C LYS A 89 8.96 -13.87 2.83
N LEU A 90 7.68 -13.56 3.03
CA LEU A 90 6.57 -14.33 2.48
C LEU A 90 6.59 -14.35 0.94
N ALA A 91 6.78 -13.21 0.27
CA ALA A 91 6.87 -13.18 -1.18
C ALA A 91 8.09 -13.94 -1.70
N ARG A 92 9.24 -13.90 -1.01
CA ARG A 92 10.42 -14.69 -1.38
C ARG A 92 10.15 -16.19 -1.27
N GLN A 93 9.41 -16.62 -0.26
CA GLN A 93 8.97 -18.02 -0.13
C GLN A 93 8.06 -18.42 -1.29
N ILE A 94 7.01 -17.61 -1.56
CA ILE A 94 6.08 -17.86 -2.68
C ILE A 94 6.83 -17.94 -4.02
N ALA A 95 7.80 -17.05 -4.25
CA ALA A 95 8.60 -17.06 -5.47
C ALA A 95 9.47 -18.33 -5.58
N ALA A 96 10.08 -18.78 -4.49
CA ALA A 96 10.87 -20.01 -4.46
C ALA A 96 9.99 -21.24 -4.72
N ASP A 97 8.87 -21.35 -4.03
CA ASP A 97 7.94 -22.48 -4.15
C ASP A 97 7.36 -22.61 -5.57
N LYS A 98 7.05 -21.47 -6.20
CA LYS A 98 6.51 -21.40 -7.56
C LYS A 98 7.57 -21.26 -8.66
N ARG A 99 8.86 -21.29 -8.30
CA ARG A 99 10.02 -21.10 -9.20
C ARG A 99 9.92 -19.83 -10.06
N ILE A 100 9.39 -18.75 -9.49
CA ILE A 100 9.24 -17.45 -10.16
C ILE A 100 10.59 -16.73 -10.11
N THR A 101 11.20 -16.53 -11.27
CA THR A 101 12.51 -15.86 -11.41
C THR A 101 12.38 -14.40 -11.83
N GLU A 102 11.33 -14.06 -12.57
CA GLU A 102 11.04 -12.71 -13.09
C GLU A 102 9.52 -12.43 -13.07
N GLY A 103 9.10 -11.16 -13.16
CA GLY A 103 7.69 -10.78 -13.30
C GLY A 103 7.01 -10.31 -12.01
N SER A 104 5.76 -10.70 -11.78
CA SER A 104 5.05 -10.42 -10.52
C SER A 104 4.97 -11.70 -9.69
N ILE A 105 5.11 -11.61 -8.36
CA ILE A 105 5.06 -12.78 -7.47
C ILE A 105 3.64 -13.00 -6.97
N CYS A 106 3.12 -12.01 -6.23
CA CYS A 106 1.85 -12.11 -5.52
C CYS A 106 1.29 -10.73 -5.17
N LEU A 107 -0.01 -10.73 -4.89
CA LEU A 107 -0.76 -9.63 -4.31
C LEU A 107 -1.11 -10.00 -2.87
N LEU A 108 -0.59 -9.26 -1.89
CA LEU A 108 -0.92 -9.47 -0.47
C LEU A 108 -1.88 -8.38 0.00
N SER A 109 -3.03 -8.77 0.57
CA SER A 109 -3.97 -7.85 1.20
C SER A 109 -3.91 -8.01 2.71
N VAL A 110 -3.89 -6.92 3.48
CA VAL A 110 -3.82 -6.96 4.94
C VAL A 110 -4.46 -5.72 5.54
N VAL A 111 -4.89 -5.80 6.79
CA VAL A 111 -5.36 -4.61 7.53
C VAL A 111 -4.20 -4.01 8.34
N GLU A 112 -3.88 -2.75 8.09
CA GLU A 112 -2.81 -2.00 8.76
C GLU A 112 -3.39 -0.79 9.53
N PRO A 113 -2.78 -0.40 10.66
CA PRO A 113 -3.11 0.84 11.33
C PRO A 113 -2.72 2.06 10.50
N CYS A 114 -3.58 3.07 10.45
CA CYS A 114 -3.44 4.27 9.63
C CYS A 114 -4.13 5.48 10.31
N ILE A 115 -3.75 6.70 9.92
CA ILE A 115 -4.57 7.89 10.18
C ILE A 115 -5.42 8.13 8.94
N ALA A 116 -6.74 8.17 9.09
CA ALA A 116 -7.66 8.32 7.97
C ALA A 116 -8.91 9.13 8.38
N PRO A 117 -9.62 9.74 7.41
CA PRO A 117 -10.85 10.46 7.72
C PRO A 117 -11.93 9.51 8.24
N MET A 118 -12.72 9.98 9.21
CA MET A 118 -13.82 9.28 9.85
C MET A 118 -14.92 10.27 10.19
N VAL A 119 -16.17 9.87 10.04
CA VAL A 119 -17.30 10.64 10.57
C VAL A 119 -17.61 10.13 11.98
N LYS A 120 -17.70 11.07 12.92
CA LYS A 120 -18.00 10.80 14.34
C LYS A 120 -19.13 11.72 14.80
N GLY A 121 -20.02 11.19 15.64
CA GLY A 121 -21.00 12.01 16.35
C GLY A 121 -20.35 12.81 17.48
N ASN A 122 -20.62 14.10 17.54
CA ASN A 122 -20.25 14.97 18.64
C ASN A 122 -21.46 15.19 19.55
N LYS A 123 -21.36 14.73 20.81
CA LYS A 123 -22.45 14.80 21.79
C LYS A 123 -22.77 16.23 22.23
N ALA A 124 -21.77 17.11 22.31
CA ALA A 124 -21.94 18.49 22.74
C ALA A 124 -22.62 19.32 21.65
N SER A 125 -22.16 19.21 20.40
CA SER A 125 -22.74 19.93 19.26
C SER A 125 -23.99 19.26 18.69
N LYS A 126 -24.28 18.01 19.07
CA LYS A 126 -25.33 17.13 18.52
C LYS A 126 -25.26 17.00 16.99
N LYS A 127 -24.05 17.05 16.42
CA LYS A 127 -23.80 17.01 14.98
C LYS A 127 -22.81 15.91 14.62
N LEU A 128 -22.83 15.52 13.35
CA LEU A 128 -21.79 14.70 12.75
C LEU A 128 -20.60 15.59 12.38
N GLU A 129 -19.39 15.12 12.65
CA GLU A 129 -18.14 15.81 12.36
C GLU A 129 -17.19 14.87 11.63
N LEU A 130 -16.50 15.41 10.63
CA LEU A 130 -15.44 14.71 9.91
C LEU A 130 -14.10 14.98 10.62
N VAL A 131 -13.43 13.92 11.04
CA VAL A 131 -12.16 14.00 11.78
C VAL A 131 -11.11 13.06 11.18
N MET A 132 -9.83 13.40 11.29
CA MET A 132 -8.73 12.48 11.00
C MET A 132 -8.42 11.69 12.27
N ALA A 133 -8.59 10.37 12.22
CA ALA A 133 -8.46 9.52 13.40
C ALA A 133 -7.60 8.27 13.13
N PRO A 134 -6.99 7.67 14.18
CA PRO A 134 -6.42 6.33 14.12
C PRO A 134 -7.48 5.30 13.75
N ARG A 135 -7.19 4.55 12.68
CA ARG A 135 -8.10 3.62 12.00
C ARG A 135 -7.35 2.39 11.55
N LYS A 136 -8.10 1.40 11.07
CA LYS A 136 -7.58 0.21 10.41
C LYS A 136 -8.01 0.26 8.95
N CYS A 137 -7.03 0.26 8.05
CA CYS A 137 -7.23 0.37 6.60
C CYS A 137 -6.82 -0.96 5.96
N VAL A 138 -7.49 -1.39 4.89
CA VAL A 138 -7.01 -2.47 4.02
C VAL A 138 -5.89 -1.93 3.15
N PHE A 139 -4.72 -2.54 3.21
CA PHE A 139 -3.60 -2.27 2.33
C PHE A 139 -3.39 -3.43 1.37
N VAL A 140 -3.14 -3.08 0.12
CA VAL A 140 -2.79 -4.04 -0.93
C VAL A 140 -1.32 -3.83 -1.31
N TYR A 141 -0.57 -4.93 -1.36
CA TYR A 141 0.85 -4.96 -1.70
C TYR A 141 1.05 -5.84 -2.93
N HIS A 142 1.46 -5.23 -4.04
CA HIS A 142 1.96 -5.95 -5.21
C HIS A 142 3.46 -6.16 -5.08
N LEU A 143 3.91 -7.42 -5.10
CA LEU A 143 5.32 -7.78 -4.93
C LEU A 143 5.88 -8.43 -6.19
N ASN A 144 7.07 -8.00 -6.59
CA ASN A 144 7.83 -8.48 -7.75
C ASN A 144 9.16 -9.11 -7.28
N PRO A 145 9.73 -10.09 -8.01
CA PRO A 145 10.99 -10.71 -7.67
C PRO A 145 12.13 -9.72 -7.87
N ALA A 146 13.05 -9.72 -6.91
CA ALA A 146 14.33 -9.06 -7.09
C ALA A 146 15.13 -9.87 -8.13
N ASN A 147 15.29 -9.32 -9.33
CA ASN A 147 16.02 -9.98 -10.40
C ASN A 147 17.48 -10.25 -9.95
N LYS A 148 17.93 -11.51 -9.95
CA LYS A 148 19.31 -11.87 -9.58
C LYS A 148 20.35 -11.48 -10.65
N ALA A 149 19.93 -11.06 -11.85
CA ALA A 149 20.83 -10.87 -12.99
C ALA A 149 21.00 -9.42 -13.48
N LYS A 150 20.30 -8.42 -12.92
CA LYS A 150 20.42 -7.01 -13.40
C LYS A 150 20.35 -6.01 -12.24
N PRO A 151 21.41 -5.21 -11.97
CA PRO A 151 21.49 -4.36 -10.78
C PRO A 151 20.68 -3.05 -10.84
N CYS A 152 19.75 -2.84 -11.79
CA CYS A 152 19.28 -1.49 -12.10
C CYS A 152 17.79 -1.18 -11.82
N CYS A 153 16.87 -2.15 -11.72
CA CYS A 153 15.44 -1.82 -11.62
C CYS A 153 14.77 -2.55 -10.45
N ARG A 154 14.66 -1.84 -9.32
CA ARG A 154 14.23 -2.39 -8.04
C ARG A 154 12.72 -2.44 -7.87
N ASN A 155 12.30 -3.49 -7.16
CA ASN A 155 10.94 -3.81 -6.73
C ASN A 155 10.03 -2.60 -6.58
N ARG A 156 9.00 -2.53 -7.42
CA ARG A 156 7.90 -1.59 -7.23
C ARG A 156 6.92 -2.19 -6.24
N ILE A 157 6.89 -1.65 -5.02
CA ILE A 157 5.79 -1.86 -4.09
C ILE A 157 4.77 -0.78 -4.39
N GLU A 158 3.73 -1.09 -5.14
CA GLU A 158 2.55 -0.23 -5.19
C GLU A 158 1.75 -0.50 -3.92
N MET A 159 1.82 0.43 -2.97
CA MET A 159 0.95 0.44 -1.82
C MET A 159 -0.28 1.26 -2.16
N VAL A 160 -1.44 0.63 -2.02
CA VAL A 160 -2.68 1.39 -1.93
C VAL A 160 -3.35 1.05 -0.61
N GLY A 161 -3.35 2.03 0.30
CA GLY A 161 -3.97 1.93 1.61
C GLY A 161 -5.36 2.54 1.57
N PHE A 162 -6.37 1.73 1.90
CA PHE A 162 -7.78 2.10 1.89
C PHE A 162 -8.39 2.01 3.28
N PRO A 163 -8.91 3.10 3.84
CA PRO A 163 -9.63 3.03 5.11
C PRO A 163 -10.81 2.06 5.06
N ARG A 164 -10.94 1.22 6.09
CA ARG A 164 -12.10 0.35 6.29
C ARG A 164 -13.12 1.16 7.09
N TYR A 165 -14.31 1.38 6.53
CA TYR A 165 -15.33 2.18 7.20
C TYR A 165 -16.42 1.28 7.75
N SER A 166 -16.17 0.72 8.92
CA SER A 166 -17.24 0.16 9.74
C SER A 166 -18.09 1.30 10.29
N ALA A 167 -19.40 1.26 9.98
CA ALA A 167 -20.41 2.06 10.64
C ALA A 167 -20.50 1.60 12.10
N VAL A 168 -19.95 2.40 13.02
CA VAL A 168 -20.35 2.34 14.42
C VAL A 168 -21.45 3.38 14.54
N TYR A 169 -22.69 2.91 14.48
CA TYR A 169 -23.87 3.69 14.85
C TYR A 169 -23.80 4.05 16.33
#